data_AF-A0A7W0XHH2-F1
#
_entry.id   AF-A0A7W0XHH2-F1
#
_cell.length_a   1.000
_cell.length_b   1.000
_cell.length_c   1.000
_cell.angle_alpha   90.00
_cell.angle_beta   90.00
_cell.angle_gamma   90.00
#
_symmetry.space_group_name_H-M   'P 1'
#
loop_
_entity.id
_entity.type
_entity.pdbx_description
1 polymer ?
#
loop_
_entity_poly.entity_id
_entity_poly.type
_entity_poly.pdbx_seq_one_letter_code
_entity_poly.pdbx_strand_id
1 'polypeptide(L)' 'MGSFSIWHWIIVLGLILVLFGRGKVSELMGDVAKGIKSFKKGMADDDEVAGPPRVITRDPADPLSAERSETKSHLG' A
#
# COMPACT_ATOMS: atom_id res chain seq x y z
N MET A 1 -33.21 1.86 24.45
CA MET A 1 -33.54 2.28 23.08
C MET A 1 -32.50 1.65 22.17
N GLY A 2 -32.71 0.38 21.83
CA GLY A 2 -31.73 -0.47 21.15
C GLY A 2 -31.54 -0.02 19.72
N SER A 3 -30.44 0.70 19.51
CA SER A 3 -29.85 1.00 18.21
C SER A 3 -30.05 -0.16 17.24
N PHE A 4 -30.66 0.16 16.09
CA PHE A 4 -30.97 -0.71 14.96
C PHE A 4 -30.03 -1.92 14.88
N SER A 5 -30.61 -3.10 15.13
CA SER A 5 -29.95 -4.41 15.16
C SER A 5 -28.94 -4.56 14.02
N ILE A 6 -27.81 -5.24 14.25
CA ILE A 6 -26.76 -5.52 13.24
C ILE A 6 -27.37 -6.02 11.91
N TRP A 7 -28.48 -6.74 11.98
CA TRP A 7 -29.26 -7.20 10.83
C TRP A 7 -29.75 -6.08 9.90
N HIS A 8 -30.16 -4.94 10.44
CA HIS A 8 -30.57 -3.78 9.65
C HIS A 8 -29.42 -3.21 8.84
N TRP A 9 -28.23 -3.11 9.44
CA TRP A 9 -27.04 -2.60 8.76
C TRP A 9 -26.60 -3.49 7.60
N ILE A 10 -26.72 -4.81 7.72
CA ILE A 10 -26.44 -5.75 6.61
C ILE A 10 -27.41 -5.50 5.43
N ILE A 11 -28.70 -5.32 5.71
CA ILE A 11 -29.72 -5.07 4.69
C ILE A 11 -29.48 -3.72 4.00
N VAL A 12 -29.19 -2.67 4.76
CA VAL A 12 -28.91 -1.32 4.22
C VAL A 12 -27.65 -1.33 3.36
N LEU A 13 -26.58 -1.99 3.82
CA LEU A 13 -25.33 -2.10 3.07
C LEU A 13 -25.54 -2.86 1.75
N GLY A 14 -26.33 -3.94 1.79
CA GLY A 14 -26.73 -4.69 0.60
C GLY A 14 -27.51 -3.82 -0.40
N LEU A 15 -28.46 -3.02 0.07
CA LEU A 15 -29.26 -2.15 -0.79
C LEU A 15 -28.41 -1.05 -1.45
N ILE A 16 -27.50 -0.44 -0.71
CA ILE A 16 -26.54 0.54 -1.25
C ILE A 16 -25.67 -0.10 -2.32
N LEU A 17 -25.17 -1.33 -2.09
CA LEU A 17 -24.35 -2.04 -3.07
C LEU A 17 -25.12 -2.36 -4.37
N VAL A 18 -26.42 -2.64 -4.26
CA VAL A 18 -27.31 -2.89 -5.41
C VAL A 18 -27.63 -1.60 -6.17
N LEU A 19 -27.91 -0.50 -5.47
CA LEU A 19 -28.22 0.81 -6.09
C LEU A 19 -27.00 1.44 -6.77
N PHE A 20 -25.83 1.37 -6.14
CA PHE A 20 -24.59 1.93 -6.67
C PHE A 20 -23.85 0.96 -7.60
N GLY A 21 -24.14 -0.35 -7.49
CA GLY A 21 -23.47 -1.41 -8.21
C GLY A 21 -22.04 -1.68 -7.70
N ARG A 22 -21.58 -2.92 -7.89
CA ARG A 22 -20.23 -3.37 -7.50
C ARG A 22 -19.08 -2.60 -8.15
N GLY A 23 -19.27 -2.07 -9.36
CA GLY A 23 -18.23 -1.36 -10.11
C GLY A 23 -17.82 -0.06 -9.44
N LYS A 24 -18.79 0.81 -9.15
CA LYS A 24 -18.51 2.13 -8.54
C LYS A 24 -18.04 2.04 -7.11
N VAL A 25 -18.60 1.12 -6.31
CA VAL A 25 -18.16 0.91 -4.93
C VAL A 25 -16.72 0.39 -4.87
N SER A 26 -16.33 -0.54 -5.75
CA SER A 26 -14.97 -1.10 -5.76
C SER A 26 -13.92 -0.06 -6.16
N GLU A 27 -14.23 0.82 -7.11
CA GLU A 27 -13.32 1.87 -7.58
C GLU A 27 -13.12 2.95 -6.51
N LEU A 28 -14.21 3.43 -5.90
CA LEU A 28 -14.18 4.37 -4.78
C LEU A 28 -13.49 3.79 -3.54
N MET A 29 -13.78 2.52 -3.20
CA MET A 29 -13.13 1.84 -2.09
C MET A 29 -11.63 1.68 -2.34
N GLY A 30 -11.20 1.47 -3.58
CA GLY A 30 -9.79 1.40 -3.97
C GLY A 30 -9.03 2.71 -3.71
N ASP A 31 -9.62 3.84 -4.08
CA ASP A 31 -9.00 5.15 -3.86
C ASP A 31 -9.02 5.58 -2.39
N VAL A 32 -10.10 5.27 -1.67
CA VAL A 32 -10.19 5.45 -0.21
C VAL A 32 -9.17 4.57 0.50
N ALA A 33 -9.02 3.31 0.11
CA ALA A 33 -8.04 2.39 0.69
C ALA A 33 -6.60 2.86 0.48
N LYS A 34 -6.26 3.40 -0.70
CA LYS A 34 -4.94 4.00 -0.96
C LYS A 34 -4.70 5.21 -0.07
N GLY A 35 -5.68 6.11 0.07
CA GLY A 35 -5.59 7.29 0.95
C GLY A 35 -5.36 6.91 2.41
N ILE A 36 -6.16 5.97 2.94
CA ILE A 36 -6.01 5.49 4.33
C ILE A 36 -4.69 4.73 4.52
N LYS A 37 -4.23 3.95 3.54
CA LYS A 37 -2.94 3.24 3.62
C LYS A 37 -1.76 4.19 3.65
N SER A 38 -1.77 5.26 2.84
CA SER A 38 -0.75 6.30 2.86
C SER A 38 -0.77 7.11 4.16
N PHE A 39 -1.96 7.41 4.69
CA PHE A 39 -2.11 8.06 5.98
C PHE A 39 -1.58 7.20 7.12
N LYS A 40 -1.94 5.91 7.15
CA LYS A 40 -1.42 4.97 8.14
C LYS A 40 0.08 4.78 8.02
N LYS A 41 0.62 4.70 6.80
CA LYS A 41 2.07 4.58 6.59
C LYS A 41 2.82 5.85 7.02
N GLY A 42 2.31 7.03 6.71
CA GLY A 42 2.90 8.29 7.16
C GLY A 42 2.91 8.42 8.68
N MET A 43 1.83 8.00 9.35
CA MET A 43 1.76 8.03 10.81
C MET A 43 2.59 6.93 11.47
N ALA A 44 2.71 5.75 10.83
CA ALA A 44 3.57 4.67 11.30
C ALA A 44 5.06 4.95 11.04
N ASP A 45 5.43 5.66 9.97
CA ASP A 45 6.82 6.08 9.72
C ASP A 45 7.27 7.11 10.78
N ASP A 46 6.38 7.95 11.32
CA ASP A 46 6.66 8.83 12.47
C ASP A 46 6.93 8.02 13.77
N ASP A 47 6.27 6.87 13.94
CA ASP A 47 6.51 5.94 15.06
C ASP A 47 7.71 4.97 14.80
N GLU A 48 8.07 4.70 13.54
CA GLU A 48 9.11 3.74 13.11
C GLU A 48 10.47 4.39 12.78
N VAL A 49 10.70 5.68 13.08
CA VAL A 49 12.03 6.35 12.93
C VAL A 49 13.17 5.67 13.74
N ALA A 50 12.87 4.61 14.50
CA ALA A 50 13.85 3.75 15.18
C ALA A 50 14.13 2.39 14.50
N GLY A 51 13.90 2.23 13.18
CA GLY A 51 14.22 0.99 12.45
C GLY A 51 14.92 1.21 11.10
N PRO A 52 15.93 0.39 10.71
CA PRO A 52 16.70 0.62 9.49
C PRO A 52 15.82 0.54 8.23
N PRO A 53 16.10 1.38 7.21
CA PRO A 53 15.19 1.62 6.10
C PRO A 53 14.98 0.36 5.28
N ARG A 54 13.72 -0.10 5.21
CA ARG A 54 13.32 -1.18 4.31
C ARG A 54 13.11 -0.60 2.92
N VAL A 55 14.10 -0.80 2.06
CA VAL A 55 14.05 -0.53 0.62
C VAL A 55 12.82 -1.20 0.01
N ILE A 56 11.80 -0.42 -0.33
CA ILE A 56 10.73 -0.85 -1.24
C ILE A 56 11.29 -0.69 -2.65
N THR A 57 12.00 -1.72 -3.12
CA THR A 57 12.10 -2.19 -4.51
C THR A 57 13.13 -3.30 -4.53
N ARG A 58 12.67 -4.55 -4.55
CA ARG A 58 13.43 -5.64 -5.16
C ARG A 58 13.20 -5.50 -6.66
N ASP A 59 14.09 -4.80 -7.33
CA ASP A 59 14.31 -4.99 -8.75
C ASP A 59 15.56 -5.86 -8.90
N PRO A 60 15.49 -7.06 -9.51
CA PRO A 60 16.63 -7.92 -9.76
C PRO A 60 17.49 -7.45 -10.94
N ALA A 61 17.35 -6.20 -11.42
CA ALA A 61 18.24 -5.59 -12.39
C ALA A 61 19.03 -4.45 -11.72
N ASP A 62 20.02 -4.84 -10.91
CA ASP A 62 21.07 -3.95 -10.43
C ASP A 62 22.31 -4.14 -11.34
N PRO A 63 22.49 -3.37 -12.43
CA PRO A 63 23.67 -3.49 -13.29
C PRO A 63 24.93 -2.86 -12.65
N LEU A 64 24.90 -2.51 -11.36
CA LEU A 64 26.01 -1.87 -10.66
C LEU A 64 27.18 -2.83 -10.31
N SER A 65 27.14 -4.09 -10.77
CA SER A 65 28.26 -5.04 -10.61
C SER A 65 29.19 -5.13 -11.84
N ALA A 66 28.98 -4.33 -12.90
CA ALA A 66 29.74 -4.46 -14.16
C ALA A 66 30.84 -3.40 -14.40
N GLU A 67 31.08 -2.42 -13.52
CA GLU A 67 32.00 -1.30 -13.83
C GLU A 67 33.08 -1.00 -12.76
N ARG A 68 33.45 -1.98 -11.92
CA ARG A 68 34.55 -1.77 -10.96
C ARG A 68 35.45 -3.00 -10.82
N SER A 69 35.95 -3.50 -11.93
CA SER A 69 37.03 -4.49 -11.93
C SER A 69 37.94 -4.41 -13.16
N GLU A 70 38.23 -3.21 -13.66
CA GLU A 70 39.14 -3.04 -14.79
C GLU A 70 40.07 -1.83 -14.65
N THR A 71 40.71 -1.61 -13.49
CA THR A 71 41.86 -0.66 -13.39
C THR A 71 42.76 -0.95 -12.19
N LYS A 72 43.32 -2.18 -12.05
CA LYS A 72 44.51 -2.35 -11.19
C LYS A 72 45.31 -3.65 -11.36
N SER A 73 45.41 -4.22 -12.56
CA SER A 73 46.24 -5.43 -12.76
C SER A 73 47.13 -5.43 -14.00
N HIS A 74 47.22 -4.32 -14.74
CA HIS A 74 48.10 -4.26 -15.91
C HIS A 74 48.96 -3.00 -15.91
N LEU A 75 50.04 -3.06 -15.14
CA LEU A 75 51.34 -2.41 -15.32
C LEU A 75 52.18 -2.97 -14.13
N GLY A 76 53.18 -3.81 -14.35
CA GLY A 76 54.31 -3.57 -15.23
C GLY A 76 55.36 -2.82 -14.43
#